data_AF-A0A8J3JK53-F1
#
_entry.id   AF-A0A8J3JK53-F1
#
_cell.length_a   1.000
_cell.length_b   1.000
_cell.length_c   1.000
_cell.angle_alpha   90.00
_cell.angle_beta   90.00
_cell.angle_gamma   90.00
#
_symmetry.space_group_name_H-M   'P 1'
#
loop_
_entity.id
_entity.type
_entity.pdbx_description
1 polymer ?
#
loop_
_entity_poly.entity_id
_entity_poly.type
_entity_poly.pdbx_seq_one_letter_code
_entity_poly.pdbx_strand_id
1 'polypeptide(L)'
;MAENVNEPGRADPPGERPGVPVDGNGPDLPREDAGAGSKEGGNALALGIALGTALGVAFGLALDNLALGVGMGIAIGVALGAGVQEQRRRRPPAE
;
A
#
# COMPACT_ATOMS: atom_id res chain seq x y z
N MET A 1 -18.13 -62.26 -31.15
CA MET A 1 -19.04 -61.27 -30.55
C MET A 1 -18.82 -61.27 -29.05
N ALA A 2 -18.22 -60.21 -28.52
CA ALA A 2 -18.59 -59.59 -27.25
C ALA A 2 -17.67 -58.37 -27.02
N GLU A 3 -18.25 -57.19 -27.20
CA GLU A 3 -17.76 -55.90 -26.70
C GLU A 3 -17.44 -56.00 -25.19
N ASN A 4 -16.39 -55.32 -24.73
CA ASN A 4 -16.63 -54.19 -23.82
C ASN A 4 -15.42 -53.24 -23.81
N VAL A 5 -15.57 -52.18 -24.60
CA VAL A 5 -14.83 -50.92 -24.55
C VAL A 5 -15.35 -50.15 -23.33
N ASN A 6 -14.46 -49.52 -22.55
CA ASN A 6 -14.72 -48.50 -21.50
C ASN A 6 -14.50 -48.98 -20.05
N GLU A 7 -13.24 -48.96 -19.58
CA GLU A 7 -12.98 -48.63 -18.18
C GLU A 7 -13.15 -47.11 -18.04
N PRO A 8 -14.22 -46.61 -17.39
CA PRO A 8 -14.32 -45.18 -17.11
C PRO A 8 -13.17 -44.80 -16.19
N GLY A 9 -12.40 -43.78 -16.59
CA GLY A 9 -11.30 -43.24 -15.80
C GLY A 9 -11.73 -43.08 -14.35
N ARG A 10 -10.94 -43.63 -13.42
CA ARG A 10 -11.16 -43.49 -11.98
C ARG A 10 -11.30 -42.00 -11.70
N ALA A 11 -12.54 -41.56 -11.49
CA ALA A 11 -12.80 -40.21 -11.06
C ALA A 11 -12.16 -40.08 -9.69
N ASP A 12 -11.14 -39.24 -9.58
CA ASP A 12 -10.59 -38.87 -8.28
C ASP A 12 -11.76 -38.40 -7.39
N PRO A 13 -11.88 -38.92 -6.15
CA PRO A 13 -12.98 -38.54 -5.28
C PRO A 13 -12.94 -37.01 -5.07
N PRO A 14 -14.04 -36.29 -5.33
CA PRO A 14 -14.06 -34.86 -5.09
C PRO A 14 -14.06 -34.63 -3.57
N GLY A 15 -12.96 -34.10 -3.03
CA GLY A 15 -13.08 -33.20 -1.89
C GLY A 15 -12.15 -33.34 -0.69
N GLU A 16 -11.15 -34.20 -0.68
CA GLU A 16 -10.11 -34.12 0.36
C GLU A 16 -9.09 -33.04 -0.02
N ARG A 17 -9.51 -31.78 0.17
CA ARG A 17 -8.58 -30.65 0.17
C ARG A 17 -7.54 -30.95 1.23
N PRO A 18 -6.24 -31.00 0.90
CA PRO A 18 -5.19 -31.12 1.90
C PRO A 18 -5.43 -30.07 2.98
N GLY A 19 -5.49 -30.50 4.24
CA GLY A 19 -5.67 -29.58 5.35
C GLY A 19 -4.57 -28.51 5.31
N VAL A 20 -4.97 -27.24 5.40
CA VAL A 20 -4.00 -26.15 5.56
C VAL A 20 -3.20 -26.43 6.84
N PRO A 21 -1.86 -26.46 6.79
CA PRO A 21 -1.04 -26.62 7.99
C PRO A 21 -1.40 -25.53 8.99
N VAL A 22 -1.86 -25.93 10.18
CA VAL A 22 -2.14 -25.01 11.30
C VAL A 22 -0.87 -24.96 12.15
N ASP A 23 0.20 -24.39 11.60
CA ASP A 23 1.49 -24.21 12.30
C ASP A 23 1.53 -22.94 13.16
N GLY A 24 0.37 -22.29 13.35
CA GLY A 24 0.20 -21.11 14.19
C GLY A 24 0.69 -19.81 13.54
N ASN A 25 1.36 -19.89 12.39
CA ASN A 25 1.76 -18.72 11.61
C ASN A 25 0.88 -18.65 10.36
N GLY A 26 0.07 -17.60 10.25
CA GLY A 26 -0.69 -17.37 9.02
C GLY A 26 0.26 -17.17 7.83
N PRO A 27 -0.21 -17.35 6.57
CA PRO A 27 0.58 -17.01 5.41
C PRO A 27 1.07 -15.57 5.55
N ASP A 28 2.36 -15.34 5.29
CA ASP A 28 2.98 -14.03 5.28
C ASP A 28 2.41 -13.22 4.11
N LEU A 29 1.22 -12.65 4.31
CA LEU A 29 0.66 -11.69 3.39
C LEU A 29 1.57 -10.46 3.40
N PRO A 30 1.93 -9.91 2.23
CA PRO A 30 2.57 -8.61 2.15
C PRO A 30 1.75 -7.64 3.00
N ARG A 31 2.34 -7.09 4.06
CA ARG A 31 1.71 -5.99 4.77
C ARG A 31 1.69 -4.85 3.77
N GLU A 32 0.49 -4.41 3.36
CA GLU A 32 0.33 -3.15 2.66
C GLU A 32 0.70 -2.04 3.66
N ASP A 33 2.00 -1.78 3.74
CA ASP A 33 2.62 -0.77 4.54
C ASP A 33 2.39 0.59 3.88
N ALA A 34 1.15 1.06 4.04
CA ALA A 34 0.75 2.41 3.70
C ALA A 34 1.61 3.42 4.49
N GLY A 35 2.71 3.86 3.88
CA GLY A 35 3.49 5.02 4.28
C GLY A 35 4.61 4.73 5.28
N ALA A 36 5.71 4.17 4.80
CA ALA A 36 6.98 4.14 5.52
C ALA A 36 7.52 5.57 5.74
N GLY A 37 7.40 6.10 6.95
CA GLY A 37 8.04 7.33 7.40
C GLY A 37 9.25 7.04 8.28
N SER A 38 10.37 6.65 7.68
CA SER A 38 11.63 6.47 8.39
C SER A 38 12.22 7.81 8.83
N LYS A 39 12.76 7.82 10.05
CA LYS A 39 13.32 8.98 10.76
C LYS A 39 14.73 9.31 10.25
N GLU A 40 15.14 10.54 10.54
CA GLU A 40 16.45 11.19 10.31
C GLU A 40 16.75 11.75 8.88
N GLY A 41 16.72 13.10 8.79
CA GLY A 41 17.49 13.88 7.80
C GLY A 41 16.71 14.55 6.67
N GLY A 42 15.45 14.18 6.44
CA GLY A 42 14.60 14.67 5.34
C GLY A 42 13.22 15.17 5.79
N ASN A 43 13.13 15.71 7.02
CA ASN A 43 11.86 15.89 7.72
C ASN A 43 10.86 16.82 7.01
N ALA A 44 11.31 17.80 6.22
CA ALA A 44 10.39 18.74 5.58
C ALA A 44 9.54 18.05 4.49
N LEU A 45 10.16 17.19 3.67
CA LEU A 45 9.45 16.45 2.63
C LEU A 45 8.53 15.38 3.23
N ALA A 46 9.03 14.61 4.20
CA ALA A 46 8.23 13.59 4.90
C ALA A 46 7.03 14.22 5.63
N LEU A 47 7.22 15.34 6.32
CA LEU A 47 6.16 16.08 6.98
C LEU A 47 5.16 16.65 5.97
N GLY A 48 5.64 17.19 4.86
CA GLY A 48 4.80 17.68 3.77
C GLY A 48 3.90 16.59 3.20
N ILE A 49 4.46 15.42 2.90
CA ILE A 49 3.69 14.27 2.39
C ILE A 49 2.70 13.77 3.44
N ALA A 50 3.10 13.66 4.72
CA ALA A 50 2.22 13.20 5.79
C ALA A 50 1.02 14.14 5.99
N LEU A 51 1.26 15.45 6.08
CA LEU A 51 0.20 16.46 6.21
C LEU A 51 -0.67 16.53 4.96
N GLY A 52 -0.04 16.53 3.79
CA GLY A 52 -0.74 16.54 2.50
C GLY A 52 -1.66 15.35 2.32
N THR A 53 -1.19 14.15 2.68
CA THR A 53 -1.98 12.92 2.61
C THR A 53 -3.13 12.94 3.62
N ALA A 54 -2.88 13.33 4.88
CA ALA A 54 -3.92 13.39 5.90
C ALA A 54 -5.05 14.36 5.52
N LEU A 55 -4.69 15.57 5.06
CA LEU A 55 -5.66 16.57 4.60
C LEU A 55 -6.33 16.14 3.29
N GLY A 56 -5.58 15.55 2.37
CA GLY A 56 -6.09 15.06 1.09
C GLY A 56 -7.12 13.96 1.26
N VAL A 57 -6.88 13.00 2.16
CA VAL A 57 -7.86 11.97 2.51
C VAL A 57 -9.09 12.60 3.16
N ALA A 58 -8.93 13.52 4.12
CA ALA A 58 -10.05 14.19 4.77
C ALA A 58 -10.93 14.95 3.77
N PHE A 59 -10.33 15.72 2.85
CA PHE A 59 -11.07 16.42 1.79
C PHE A 59 -11.64 15.47 0.74
N GLY A 60 -10.92 14.40 0.39
CA GLY A 60 -11.41 13.39 -0.55
C GLY A 60 -12.65 12.67 -0.04
N LEU A 61 -12.71 12.39 1.27
CA LEU A 61 -13.90 11.85 1.92
C LEU A 61 -15.03 12.89 1.99
N ALA A 62 -14.71 14.16 2.30
CA ALA A 62 -15.71 15.23 2.36
C ALA A 62 -16.34 15.57 1.00
N LEU A 63 -15.58 15.40 -0.09
CA LEU A 63 -16.01 15.66 -1.47
C LEU A 63 -16.54 14.42 -2.17
N ASP A 64 -16.62 13.27 -1.49
CA ASP A 64 -16.97 11.96 -2.06
C ASP A 64 -16.10 11.59 -3.29
N ASN A 65 -14.86 12.10 -3.31
CA ASN A 65 -13.90 11.88 -4.37
C ASN A 65 -12.48 11.74 -3.81
N LEU A 66 -12.18 10.51 -3.37
CA LEU A 66 -10.89 10.18 -2.78
C LEU A 66 -9.73 10.39 -3.75
N ALA A 67 -9.93 10.15 -5.05
CA ALA A 67 -8.91 10.35 -6.07
C ALA A 67 -8.49 11.82 -6.17
N LEU A 68 -9.46 12.75 -6.19
CA LEU A 68 -9.19 14.18 -6.19
C LEU A 68 -8.53 14.62 -4.88
N GLY A 69 -9.05 14.16 -3.74
CA GLY A 69 -8.51 14.53 -2.43
C GLY A 69 -7.06 14.08 -2.23
N VAL A 70 -6.78 12.80 -2.46
CA VAL A 70 -5.41 12.25 -2.32
C VAL A 70 -4.47 12.84 -3.37
N GLY A 71 -4.91 12.99 -4.63
CA GLY A 71 -4.10 13.58 -5.68
C GLY A 71 -3.69 15.02 -5.37
N MET A 72 -4.64 15.86 -4.95
CA MET A 72 -4.37 17.24 -4.56
C MET A 72 -3.56 17.32 -3.25
N GLY A 73 -3.88 16.48 -2.28
CA GLY A 73 -3.20 16.41 -0.99
C GLY A 73 -1.72 16.07 -1.12
N ILE A 74 -1.38 15.04 -1.90
CA ILE A 74 0.02 14.67 -2.18
C ILE A 74 0.72 15.79 -2.95
N ALA A 75 0.08 16.38 -3.98
CA ALA A 75 0.68 17.46 -4.76
C ALA A 75 1.06 18.67 -3.89
N ILE A 76 0.14 19.11 -3.02
CA ILE A 76 0.38 20.21 -2.07
C ILE A 76 1.44 19.82 -1.04
N GLY A 77 1.32 18.62 -0.46
CA GLY A 77 2.26 18.12 0.53
C GLY A 77 3.70 18.05 0.03
N VAL A 78 3.89 17.54 -1.19
CA VAL A 78 5.20 17.50 -1.86
C VAL A 78 5.69 18.90 -2.18
N ALA A 79 4.84 19.78 -2.73
CA ALA A 79 5.23 21.16 -3.05
C ALA A 79 5.72 21.93 -1.81
N LEU A 80 4.99 21.84 -0.70
CA LEU A 80 5.38 22.45 0.57
C LEU A 80 6.65 21.81 1.14
N GLY A 81 6.70 20.48 1.16
CA GLY A 81 7.85 19.75 1.71
C GLY A 81 9.14 20.00 0.93
N ALA A 82 9.06 19.99 -0.40
CA ALA A 82 10.18 20.30 -1.29
C ALA A 82 10.59 21.78 -1.22
N GLY A 83 9.61 22.70 -1.20
CA GLY A 83 9.88 24.14 -1.08
C GLY A 83 10.59 24.52 0.22
N VAL A 84 10.13 23.97 1.35
CA VAL A 84 10.77 24.18 2.67
C VAL A 84 12.14 23.53 2.73
N GLN A 85 12.32 22.34 2.14
CA GLN A 85 13.61 21.66 2.08
C GLN A 85 14.65 22.47 1.28
N GLU A 86 14.24 23.06 0.15
CA GLU A 86 15.07 23.93 -0.67
C GLU A 86 15.46 25.20 0.08
N GLN A 87 14.51 25.86 0.77
CA GLN A 87 14.82 27.03 1.60
C GLN A 87 15.80 26.71 2.74
N ARG A 88 15.70 25.54 3.36
CA ARG A 88 16.66 25.09 4.39
C ARG A 88 18.05 24.85 3.80
N ARG A 89 18.14 24.32 2.58
CA ARG A 89 19.42 24.17 1.86
C ARG A 89 20.02 25.51 1.47
N ARG A 90 19.19 26.52 1.22
CA ARG A 90 19.62 27.89 0.89
C ARG A 90 19.92 28.79 2.08
N ARG A 91 19.64 28.36 3.32
CA ARG A 91 20.14 29.07 4.50
C ARG A 91 21.57 28.63 4.78
N PRO A 92 22.58 29.50 4.59
CA PRO A 92 23.89 29.26 5.19
C PRO A 92 23.71 29.14 6.72
N PRO A 93 24.51 28.31 7.41
CA PRO A 93 24.57 28.34 8.86
C PRO A 93 24.79 29.80 9.30
N ALA A 94 23.91 30.33 10.14
CA ALA A 94 24.18 31.60 10.80
C ALA A 94 25.42 31.38 11.69
N GLU A 95 26.51 32.09 11.39
CA GLU A 95 27.62 32.31 12.32
C GLU A 95 27.13 32.95 13.62
#